data_AF-A0A4Y1ZV38-F1
#
_entry.id   AF-A0A4Y1ZV38-F1
#
_cell.length_a   1.000
_cell.length_b   1.000
_cell.length_c   1.000
_cell.angle_alpha   90.00
_cell.angle_beta   90.00
_cell.angle_gamma   90.00
#
_symmetry.space_group_name_H-M   'P 1'
#
loop_
_entity.id
_entity.type
_entity.pdbx_description
1 polymer ?
#
loop_
_entity_poly.entity_id
_entity_poly.type
_entity_poly.pdbx_seq_one_letter_code
_entity_poly.pdbx_strand_id
1 'polypeptide(L)'
;LAEVRNRIYELISHLIPTDIIFKGLLKELVNNCDGQLKGEVTQLAAFFEHRLQLGSKAIYHIEAFVAKFMALYKKFLEDNMADVY
;
A
#
# COMPACT_ATOMS: atom_id res chain seq x y z
N LEU A 1 -2.81 -11.53 1.18
CA LEU A 1 -1.92 -10.98 0.11
C LEU A 1 -2.25 -11.55 -1.27
N ALA A 2 -2.41 -12.86 -1.43
CA ALA A 2 -2.70 -13.50 -2.73
C ALA A 2 -3.93 -12.92 -3.46
N GLU A 3 -5.02 -12.66 -2.74
CA GLU A 3 -6.22 -12.04 -3.34
C GLU A 3 -5.97 -10.61 -3.85
N VAL A 4 -5.19 -9.81 -3.11
CA VAL A 4 -4.85 -8.44 -3.53
C VAL A 4 -3.98 -8.47 -4.78
N ARG A 5 -3.03 -9.41 -4.84
CA ARG A 5 -2.23 -9.66 -6.05
C ARG A 5 -3.12 -9.98 -7.24
N ASN A 6 -4.10 -10.87 -7.10
CA ASN A 6 -5.04 -11.22 -8.17
C ASN A 6 -5.82 -9.99 -8.66
N ARG A 7 -6.35 -9.15 -7.75
CA ARG A 7 -7.05 -7.91 -8.12
C ARG A 7 -6.14 -6.92 -8.87
N ILE A 8 -4.87 -6.80 -8.46
CA ILE A 8 -3.91 -5.96 -9.18
C ILE A 8 -3.66 -6.51 -10.59
N TYR A 9 -3.55 -7.84 -10.75
CA TYR A 9 -3.44 -8.46 -12.07
C TYR A 9 -4.67 -8.20 -12.95
N GLU A 10 -5.89 -8.24 -12.40
CA GLU A 10 -7.10 -7.89 -13.15
C GLU A 10 -7.05 -6.45 -13.68
N LEU A 11 -6.68 -5.49 -12.83
CA LEU A 11 -6.54 -4.08 -13.24
C LEU A 11 -5.50 -3.90 -14.36
N ILE A 12 -4.36 -4.59 -14.24
CA ILE A 12 -3.29 -4.53 -15.26
C ILE A 12 -3.75 -5.19 -16.57
N SER A 13 -4.52 -6.28 -16.49
CA SER A 13 -5.13 -6.92 -17.66
C SER A 13 -6.12 -6.01 -18.39
N HIS A 14 -6.71 -5.05 -17.69
CA HIS A 14 -7.57 -3.99 -18.27
C HIS A 14 -6.79 -2.77 -18.76
N LEU A 15 -5.46 -2.87 -18.93
CA LEU A 15 -4.58 -1.80 -19.41
C LEU A 15 -4.58 -0.55 -18.52
N ILE A 16 -4.88 -0.69 -17.22
CA ILE A 16 -4.80 0.42 -16.28
C ILE A 16 -3.32 0.62 -15.89
N PRO A 17 -2.76 1.83 -16.06
CA PRO A 17 -1.37 2.09 -15.70
C PRO A 17 -1.12 1.86 -14.21
N THR A 18 0.02 1.25 -13.88
CA THR A 18 0.38 0.91 -12.49
C THR A 18 0.54 2.11 -11.58
N ASP A 19 0.91 3.27 -12.12
CA ASP A 19 0.96 4.54 -11.40
C ASP A 19 -0.44 5.00 -10.94
N ILE A 20 -1.46 4.81 -11.80
CA ILE A 20 -2.86 5.12 -11.46
C ILE A 20 -3.39 4.17 -10.39
N ILE A 21 -3.07 2.87 -10.51
CA ILE A 21 -3.43 1.86 -9.50
C ILE A 21 -2.80 2.25 -8.16
N PHE A 22 -1.51 2.60 -8.14
CA PHE A 22 -0.79 2.96 -6.94
C PHE A 22 -1.36 4.23 -6.28
N LYS A 23 -1.59 5.29 -7.05
CA LYS A 23 -2.17 6.55 -6.56
C LYS A 23 -3.59 6.37 -6.02
N GLY A 24 -4.41 5.59 -6.71
CA GLY A 24 -5.76 5.25 -6.25
C GLY A 24 -5.73 4.50 -4.92
N LEU A 25 -4.85 3.51 -4.81
CA LEU A 25 -4.69 2.70 -3.60
C LEU A 25 -4.19 3.57 -2.44
N LEU A 26 -3.16 4.39 -2.63
CA LEU A 26 -2.65 5.32 -1.62
C LEU A 26 -3.72 6.28 -1.11
N LYS A 27 -4.48 6.89 -2.03
CA LYS A 27 -5.55 7.84 -1.69
C LYS A 27 -6.57 7.21 -0.74
N GLU A 28 -7.05 6.01 -1.07
CA GLU A 28 -8.00 5.30 -0.23
C GLU A 28 -7.39 4.85 1.10
N LEU A 29 -6.14 4.38 1.11
CA LEU A 29 -5.48 4.00 2.36
C LEU A 29 -5.33 5.20 3.30
N VAL A 30 -4.87 6.35 2.80
CA VAL A 30 -4.70 7.57 3.61
C VAL A 30 -6.03 8.11 4.11
N ASN A 31 -7.12 7.97 3.33
CA ASN A 31 -8.46 8.35 3.78
C ASN A 31 -8.95 7.49 4.95
N ASN A 32 -8.61 6.20 4.98
CA ASN A 32 -9.06 5.24 5.99
C ASN A 32 -8.10 5.07 7.18
N CYS A 33 -6.96 5.77 7.21
CA CYS A 33 -5.97 5.70 8.29
C CYS A 33 -6.14 6.83 9.31
N ASP A 34 -5.74 6.56 10.56
CA ASP A 34 -5.64 7.56 11.62
C ASP A 34 -4.50 8.57 11.41
N GLY A 35 -4.58 9.74 12.04
CA GLY A 35 -3.65 10.86 11.82
C GLY A 35 -2.16 10.49 11.98
N GLN A 36 -1.82 9.70 13.01
CA GLN A 36 -0.46 9.18 13.21
C GLN A 36 -0.03 8.22 12.10
N LEU A 37 -0.95 7.39 11.61
CA LEU A 37 -0.66 6.38 10.60
C LEU A 37 -0.53 6.99 9.20
N LYS A 38 -1.25 8.08 8.90
CA LYS A 38 -1.16 8.79 7.60
C LYS A 38 0.26 9.23 7.26
N GLY A 39 1.00 9.74 8.25
CA GLY A 39 2.39 10.18 8.05
C GLY A 39 3.29 9.04 7.58
N GLU A 40 3.27 7.92 8.32
CA GLU A 40 4.09 6.74 7.98
C GLU A 40 3.68 6.11 6.65
N VAL A 41 2.37 6.00 6.37
CA VAL A 41 1.86 5.45 5.11
C VAL A 41 2.27 6.31 3.92
N THR A 42 2.24 7.64 4.06
CA THR A 42 2.65 8.58 2.99
C THR A 42 4.14 8.48 2.70
N GLN A 43 4.98 8.42 3.74
CA GLN A 43 6.42 8.25 3.58
C GLN A 43 6.75 6.90 2.92
N LEU A 44 6.06 5.84 3.34
CA LEU A 44 6.20 4.51 2.75
C LEU A 44 5.82 4.53 1.27
N ALA A 45 4.73 5.21 0.94
CA ALA A 45 4.26 5.30 -0.43
C ALA A 45 5.25 6.04 -1.34
N ALA A 46 5.81 7.17 -0.88
CA ALA A 46 6.82 7.91 -1.63
C ALA A 46 8.05 7.06 -1.96
N PHE A 47 8.50 6.23 -1.01
CA PHE A 47 9.62 5.31 -1.22
C PHE A 47 9.33 4.23 -2.27
N PHE A 48 8.14 3.62 -2.22
CA PHE A 48 7.76 2.58 -3.18
C PHE A 48 7.41 3.14 -4.56
N GLU A 49 6.82 4.34 -4.63
CA GLU A 49 6.53 5.05 -5.89
C GLU A 49 7.82 5.37 -6.64
N HIS A 50 8.82 5.93 -5.95
CA HIS A 50 10.12 6.21 -6.55
C HIS A 50 10.78 4.93 -7.11
N ARG A 51 10.71 3.83 -6.36
CA ARG A 51 11.24 2.53 -6.81
C ARG A 51 10.46 1.94 -7.99
N LEU A 52 9.14 2.14 -8.03
CA LEU A 52 8.29 1.72 -9.13
C LEU A 52 8.70 2.41 -10.45
N GLN A 53 9.23 3.64 -10.40
CA GLN A 53 9.73 4.35 -11.57
C GLN A 53 11.15 3.95 -12.00
N LEU A 54 11.97 3.41 -11.10
CA LEU A 54 13.38 3.06 -11.37
C LEU A 54 13.60 1.63 -11.88
N GLY A 55 12.60 0.75 -11.78
CA GLY A 55 12.77 -0.70 -11.95
C GLY A 55 11.87 -1.35 -12.98
N SER A 56 12.22 -2.59 -13.32
CA SER A 56 11.36 -3.50 -14.09
C SER A 56 10.50 -4.34 -13.15
N LYS A 57 9.24 -4.57 -13.55
CA LYS A 57 8.17 -5.33 -12.88
C LYS A 57 7.42 -4.60 -11.75
N ALA A 58 6.66 -3.56 -12.13
CA ALA A 58 5.80 -2.75 -11.26
C ALA A 58 4.93 -3.54 -10.26
N ILE A 59 4.44 -4.73 -10.62
CA ILE A 59 3.66 -5.60 -9.73
C ILE A 59 4.40 -5.92 -8.41
N TYR A 60 5.70 -6.20 -8.45
CA TYR A 60 6.44 -6.54 -7.23
C TYR A 60 6.54 -5.35 -6.28
N HIS A 61 6.67 -4.14 -6.82
CA HIS A 61 6.73 -2.93 -6.02
C HIS A 61 5.38 -2.60 -5.38
N ILE A 62 4.28 -2.73 -6.11
CA ILE A 62 2.93 -2.55 -5.56
C ILE A 62 2.66 -3.62 -4.49
N GLU A 63 3.00 -4.88 -4.77
CA GLU A 63 2.83 -5.95 -3.79
C GLU A 63 3.65 -5.72 -2.51
N ALA A 64 4.91 -5.32 -2.66
CA ALA A 64 5.78 -5.02 -1.53
C ALA A 64 5.24 -3.84 -0.69
N PHE A 65 4.70 -2.81 -1.33
CA PHE A 65 4.01 -1.71 -0.65
C PHE A 65 2.80 -2.22 0.15
N VAL A 66 1.91 -3.00 -0.48
CA VAL A 66 0.72 -3.55 0.18
C VAL A 66 1.10 -4.43 1.37
N ALA A 67 2.08 -5.33 1.22
CA ALA A 67 2.53 -6.20 2.29
C ALA A 67 3.11 -5.39 3.47
N LYS A 68 3.87 -4.33 3.16
CA LYS A 68 4.48 -3.46 4.18
C LYS A 68 3.42 -2.60 4.89
N PHE A 69 2.42 -2.11 4.16
CA PHE A 69 1.24 -1.47 4.73
C PHE A 69 0.47 -2.41 5.66
N MET A 70 0.18 -3.65 5.23
CA MET A 70 -0.53 -4.63 6.07
C MET A 70 0.21 -4.91 7.38
N ALA A 71 1.53 -5.04 7.34
CA ALA A 71 2.34 -5.24 8.54
C ALA A 71 2.31 -4.02 9.48
N LEU A 72 2.41 -2.81 8.91
CA LEU A 72 2.31 -1.56 9.66
C LEU A 72 0.93 -1.40 10.32
N TYR A 73 -0.13 -1.63 9.54
CA TYR A 73 -1.52 -1.53 10.01
C TYR A 73 -1.81 -2.56 11.11
N LYS A 74 -1.34 -3.81 10.96
CA LYS A 74 -1.47 -4.85 11.99
C LYS A 74 -0.79 -4.40 13.30
N LYS A 75 0.44 -3.91 13.22
CA LYS A 75 1.17 -3.41 14.39
C LYS A 75 0.44 -2.26 15.07
N PHE A 76 -0.10 -1.31 14.29
CA PHE A 76 -0.89 -0.20 14.82
C PHE A 76 -2.13 -0.70 15.57
N LEU A 77 -2.87 -1.67 15.03
CA LEU A 77 -4.01 -2.26 15.73
C LEU A 77 -3.62 -2.96 17.03
N GLU A 78 -2.51 -3.72 17.02
CA GLU A 78 -2.01 -4.42 18.21
C GLU A 78 -1.59 -3.45 19.32
N ASP A 79 -0.93 -2.34 18.97
CA ASP A 79 -0.51 -1.28 19.88
C ASP A 79 -1.72 -0.55 20.50
N ASN A 80 -2.70 -0.16 19.67
CA ASN A 80 -3.93 0.46 20.15
C ASN A 80 -4.76 -0.49 21.02
N MET A 81 -4.76 -1.80 20.75
CA MET A 81 -5.41 -2.78 21.61
C MET A 81 -4.68 -2.96 22.94
N ALA A 82 -3.35 -2.89 22.96
CA ALA A 82 -2.57 -3.00 24.18
C ALA A 82 -2.77 -1.80 25.13
N ASP A 83 -3.00 -0.60 24.60
CA ASP A 83 -3.30 0.62 25.39
C ASP A 83 -4.70 0.61 26.02
N VAL A 84 -5.59 -0.30 25.61
CA VAL A 84 -6.98 -0.42 26.12
C VAL A 84 -7.08 -1.34 27.34
N TYR A 85 -6.04 -2.14 27.64
CA TYR A 85 -5.99 -3.06 28.79
C TYR A 85 -4.97 -2.63 29.85
#